data_AF-A0A946AKW7-F1
#
_entry.id   AF-A0A946AKW7-F1
#
_cell.length_a   1.000
_cell.length_b   1.000
_cell.length_c   1.000
_cell.angle_alpha   90.00
_cell.angle_beta   90.00
_cell.angle_gamma   90.00
#
_symmetry.space_group_name_H-M   'P 1'
#
loop_
_entity.id
_entity.type
_entity.pdbx_description
1 polymer ?
#
loop_
_entity_poly.entity_id
_entity_poly.type
_entity_poly.pdbx_seq_one_letter_code
_entity_poly.pdbx_strand_id
1 'polypeptide(L)'
;MPGLLSNVDPEGLLEYSVVYTDRAVNHMSGVFQAVMNDLSGTLKSVYNAKAAVIVPGSGTFGMEAVARQFATNKNCLVIRNGWFSFRWTQIFDMGDIPNQSTVLKARQIDSSPTAPFAPAPIDEVVDAINREKPDVVFAPHVETSSGMLLPDDYLKAVAAAVHAQGGLFVLDCIASGTIWVDMQDIGVDVLVSA
;
A
#
# COMPACT_ATOMS: atom_id res chain seq x y z
N MET A 1 19.85 -13.54 39.13
CA MET A 1 20.12 -13.97 37.75
C MET A 1 19.39 -13.02 36.83
N PRO A 2 20.06 -12.35 35.89
CA PRO A 2 19.39 -11.47 34.96
C PRO A 2 18.70 -12.31 33.89
N GLY A 3 17.35 -12.33 33.88
CA GLY A 3 16.54 -13.15 32.97
C GLY A 3 16.64 -14.67 33.18
N LEU A 4 15.56 -15.41 32.90
CA LEU A 4 15.59 -16.86 32.73
C LEU A 4 16.26 -17.27 31.41
N LEU A 5 16.25 -16.36 30.42
CA LEU A 5 16.88 -16.54 29.11
C LEU A 5 17.90 -15.44 28.83
N SER A 6 19.11 -15.81 28.45
CA SER A 6 20.22 -14.88 28.16
C SER A 6 20.36 -14.49 26.69
N ASN A 7 19.51 -15.01 25.80
CA ASN A 7 19.66 -14.87 24.35
C ASN A 7 18.78 -13.79 23.70
N VAL A 8 17.86 -13.18 24.43
CA VAL A 8 16.85 -12.25 23.88
C VAL A 8 17.35 -10.80 23.84
N ASP A 9 17.88 -10.30 24.95
CA ASP A 9 18.55 -8.99 25.05
C ASP A 9 19.74 -9.13 26.02
N PRO A 10 20.86 -9.73 25.57
CA PRO A 10 21.93 -10.21 26.48
C PRO A 10 22.60 -9.10 27.30
N GLU A 11 22.70 -7.90 26.73
CA GLU A 11 23.30 -6.72 27.34
C GLU A 11 22.22 -5.72 27.83
N GLY A 12 20.96 -6.16 27.85
CA GLY A 12 19.80 -5.35 28.18
C GLY A 12 19.54 -5.20 29.67
N LEU A 13 18.46 -4.48 29.98
CA LEU A 13 17.95 -4.35 31.35
C LEU A 13 17.15 -5.60 31.75
N LEU A 14 16.95 -5.79 33.06
CA LEU A 14 16.03 -6.81 33.56
C LEU A 14 14.59 -6.50 33.14
N GLU A 15 13.91 -7.50 32.61
CA GLU A 15 12.53 -7.36 32.15
C GLU A 15 11.53 -7.39 33.32
N TYR A 16 11.19 -6.20 33.81
CA TYR A 16 10.13 -5.95 34.81
C TYR A 16 9.03 -5.04 34.27
N SER A 17 8.97 -4.82 32.95
CA SER A 17 7.89 -4.05 32.36
C SER A 17 6.57 -4.83 32.40
N VAL A 18 5.47 -4.10 32.18
CA VAL A 18 4.12 -4.69 32.12
C VAL A 18 3.75 -5.19 30.73
N VAL A 19 4.65 -5.05 29.75
CA VAL A 19 4.35 -5.28 28.32
C VAL A 19 5.09 -6.48 27.72
N TYR A 20 6.17 -6.96 28.34
CA TYR A 20 6.93 -8.12 27.89
C TYR A 20 7.34 -9.04 29.03
N THR A 21 7.86 -10.20 28.63
CA THR A 21 8.65 -11.10 29.48
C THR A 21 10.02 -11.28 28.82
N ASP A 22 10.94 -11.94 29.51
CA ASP A 22 12.29 -12.25 28.99
C ASP A 22 12.34 -13.19 27.77
N ARG A 23 11.18 -13.52 27.19
CA ARG A 23 11.02 -14.32 25.97
C ARG A 23 10.92 -13.50 24.69
N ALA A 24 10.76 -12.17 24.80
CA ALA A 24 10.60 -11.28 23.66
C ALA A 24 11.46 -10.04 23.82
N VAL A 25 11.93 -9.48 22.69
CA VAL A 25 12.66 -8.21 22.70
C VAL A 25 11.70 -7.10 23.06
N ASN A 26 12.03 -6.34 24.12
CA ASN A 26 11.23 -5.21 24.54
C ASN A 26 11.31 -4.07 23.51
N HIS A 27 10.18 -3.50 23.10
CA HIS A 27 10.19 -2.39 22.13
C HIS A 27 10.89 -1.12 22.62
N MET A 28 11.11 -0.99 23.94
CA MET A 28 11.86 0.11 24.55
C MET A 28 13.38 -0.15 24.57
N SER A 29 13.83 -1.38 24.30
CA SER A 29 15.25 -1.77 24.34
C SER A 29 16.08 -1.06 23.26
N GLY A 30 17.38 -0.93 23.49
CA GLY A 30 18.32 -0.41 22.49
C GLY A 30 18.36 -1.28 21.23
N VAL A 31 18.24 -2.61 21.38
CA VAL A 31 18.19 -3.56 20.25
C VAL A 31 16.98 -3.29 19.35
N PHE A 32 15.78 -3.15 19.93
CA PHE A 32 14.58 -2.88 19.13
C PHE A 32 14.61 -1.50 18.47
N GLN A 33 15.12 -0.48 19.17
CA GLN A 33 15.29 0.84 18.59
C GLN A 33 16.21 0.81 17.37
N ALA A 34 17.32 0.06 17.43
CA ALA A 34 18.20 -0.13 16.28
C ALA A 34 17.47 -0.81 15.10
N VAL A 35 16.75 -1.92 15.36
CA VAL A 35 15.95 -2.62 14.34
C VAL A 35 14.95 -1.67 13.66
N MET A 36 14.21 -0.87 14.42
CA MET A 36 13.22 0.04 13.85
C MET A 36 13.85 1.17 13.02
N ASN A 37 15.01 1.68 13.44
CA ASN A 37 15.76 2.66 12.66
C ASN A 37 16.30 2.07 11.35
N ASP A 38 16.83 0.84 11.39
CA ASP A 38 17.35 0.13 10.23
C ASP A 38 16.24 -0.20 9.23
N LEU A 39 15.09 -0.68 9.72
CA LEU A 39 13.89 -0.90 8.89
C LEU A 39 13.43 0.41 8.24
N SER A 40 13.34 1.51 9.00
CA SER A 40 12.97 2.82 8.46
C SER A 40 13.94 3.28 7.37
N GLY A 41 15.26 3.18 7.62
CA GLY A 41 16.30 3.54 6.66
C GLY A 41 16.21 2.72 5.37
N THR A 42 16.10 1.40 5.52
CA THR A 42 16.03 0.46 4.40
C THR A 42 14.80 0.70 3.54
N LEU A 43 13.60 0.76 4.15
CA LEU A 43 12.34 0.94 3.42
C LEU A 43 12.30 2.28 2.66
N LYS A 44 12.75 3.37 3.29
CA LYS A 44 12.86 4.67 2.61
C LYS A 44 13.83 4.61 1.44
N SER A 45 14.98 3.94 1.60
CA SER A 45 15.97 3.82 0.52
C SER A 45 15.47 2.97 -0.65
N VAL A 46 14.77 1.85 -0.39
CA VAL A 46 14.28 0.94 -1.43
C VAL A 46 13.22 1.59 -2.30
N TYR A 47 12.30 2.35 -1.71
CA TYR A 47 11.17 2.95 -2.42
C TYR A 47 11.35 4.45 -2.72
N ASN A 48 12.52 5.02 -2.41
CA ASN A 48 12.75 6.47 -2.46
C ASN A 48 11.67 7.27 -1.70
N ALA A 49 11.27 6.75 -0.54
CA ALA A 49 10.19 7.29 0.28
C ALA A 49 10.71 8.34 1.27
N LYS A 50 9.88 9.37 1.53
CA LYS A 50 10.17 10.37 2.58
C LYS A 50 10.03 9.79 3.99
N ALA A 51 9.09 8.86 4.19
CA ALA A 51 8.77 8.26 5.47
C ALA A 51 8.39 6.79 5.30
N ALA A 52 8.56 6.01 6.37
CA ALA A 52 8.10 4.62 6.46
C ALA A 52 7.31 4.45 7.75
N VAL A 53 6.17 3.75 7.66
CA VAL A 53 5.27 3.48 8.78
C VAL A 53 5.00 1.98 8.83
N ILE A 54 5.17 1.39 10.02
CA ILE A 54 4.87 -0.03 10.25
C ILE A 54 3.54 -0.12 11.00
N VAL A 55 2.56 -0.78 10.39
CA VAL A 55 1.23 -1.02 10.97
C VAL A 55 1.16 -2.48 11.40
N PRO A 56 1.12 -2.79 12.72
CA PRO A 56 1.01 -4.17 13.20
C PRO A 56 -0.26 -4.85 12.66
N GLY A 57 -0.11 -6.02 12.05
CA GLY A 57 -1.19 -6.75 11.40
C GLY A 57 -0.71 -7.46 10.14
N SER A 58 -1.28 -7.09 8.99
CA SER A 58 -0.88 -7.59 7.67
C SER A 58 -1.00 -6.48 6.63
N GLY A 59 -0.60 -6.74 5.38
CA GLY A 59 -0.75 -5.77 4.29
C GLY A 59 -2.18 -5.21 4.14
N THR A 60 -3.22 -6.02 4.37
CA THR A 60 -4.61 -5.56 4.39
C THR A 60 -4.89 -4.51 5.48
N PHE A 61 -4.23 -4.61 6.64
CA PHE A 61 -4.35 -3.59 7.69
C PHE A 61 -3.69 -2.28 7.25
N GLY A 62 -2.58 -2.38 6.52
CA GLY A 62 -1.96 -1.24 5.85
C GLY A 62 -2.92 -0.57 4.85
N MET A 63 -3.58 -1.37 4.00
CA MET A 63 -4.60 -0.86 3.07
C MET A 63 -5.72 -0.12 3.82
N GLU A 64 -6.30 -0.74 4.85
CA GLU A 64 -7.40 -0.12 5.61
C GLU A 64 -6.96 1.13 6.38
N ALA A 65 -5.74 1.15 6.95
CA ALA A 65 -5.18 2.33 7.59
C ALA A 65 -5.08 3.50 6.61
N VAL A 66 -4.58 3.25 5.39
CA VAL A 66 -4.50 4.25 4.32
C VAL A 66 -5.89 4.73 3.90
N ALA A 67 -6.84 3.82 3.70
CA ALA A 67 -8.21 4.17 3.35
C ALA A 67 -8.86 5.08 4.42
N ARG A 68 -8.77 4.70 5.70
CA ARG A 68 -9.36 5.49 6.79
C ARG A 68 -8.67 6.84 6.99
N GLN A 69 -7.38 6.96 6.66
CA GLN A 69 -6.65 8.21 6.83
C GLN A 69 -6.90 9.19 5.68
N PHE A 70 -7.01 8.70 4.44
CA PHE A 70 -7.01 9.55 3.25
C PHE A 70 -8.31 9.54 2.45
N ALA A 71 -9.15 8.51 2.58
CA ALA A 71 -10.38 8.38 1.79
C ALA A 71 -11.67 8.75 2.54
N THR A 72 -11.64 8.98 3.86
CA THR A 72 -12.85 9.29 4.62
C THR A 72 -13.55 10.55 4.10
N ASN A 73 -14.82 10.42 3.72
CA ASN A 73 -15.64 11.46 3.10
C ASN A 73 -15.07 12.03 1.79
N LYS A 74 -14.20 11.27 1.10
CA LYS A 74 -13.56 11.68 -0.16
C LYS A 74 -14.19 11.04 -1.39
N ASN A 75 -13.92 11.64 -2.55
CA ASN A 75 -14.21 11.05 -3.84
C ASN A 75 -13.03 10.17 -4.26
N CYS A 76 -13.27 8.87 -4.43
CA CYS A 76 -12.20 7.92 -4.72
C CYS A 76 -12.36 7.29 -6.12
N LEU A 77 -11.25 6.90 -6.73
CA LEU A 77 -11.24 6.07 -7.93
C LEU A 77 -10.37 4.84 -7.69
N VAL A 78 -10.89 3.65 -8.02
CA VAL A 78 -10.17 2.37 -7.86
C VAL A 78 -9.95 1.73 -9.22
N ILE A 79 -8.70 1.48 -9.57
CA ILE A 79 -8.30 0.64 -10.70
C ILE A 79 -8.36 -0.81 -10.24
N ARG A 80 -9.36 -1.55 -10.71
CA ARG A 80 -9.67 -2.91 -10.24
C ARG A 80 -9.25 -3.95 -11.28
N ASN A 81 -8.11 -4.58 -11.02
CA ASN A 81 -7.55 -5.63 -11.85
C ASN A 81 -7.93 -7.05 -11.38
N GLY A 82 -8.55 -7.19 -10.20
CA GLY A 82 -8.91 -8.49 -9.65
C GLY A 82 -9.40 -8.41 -8.21
N TRP A 83 -9.21 -9.51 -7.47
CA TRP A 83 -9.70 -9.69 -6.10
C TRP A 83 -9.00 -8.81 -5.07
N PHE A 84 -7.69 -8.60 -5.17
CA PHE A 84 -6.95 -7.83 -4.17
C PHE A 84 -7.15 -6.32 -4.36
N SER A 85 -7.33 -5.85 -5.58
CA SER A 85 -7.78 -4.48 -5.87
C SER A 85 -9.29 -4.29 -5.64
N PHE A 86 -10.11 -5.35 -5.71
CA PHE A 86 -11.49 -5.32 -5.19
C PHE A 86 -11.52 -5.09 -3.68
N ARG A 87 -10.47 -5.49 -2.95
CA ARG A 87 -10.38 -5.31 -1.50
C ARG A 87 -10.53 -3.86 -1.05
N TRP A 88 -10.09 -2.88 -1.85
CA TRP A 88 -10.35 -1.46 -1.57
C TRP A 88 -11.84 -1.18 -1.44
N THR A 89 -12.66 -1.70 -2.37
CA THR A 89 -14.11 -1.55 -2.29
C THR A 89 -14.70 -2.32 -1.11
N GLN A 90 -14.19 -3.51 -0.78
CA GLN A 90 -14.63 -4.23 0.43
C GLN A 90 -14.37 -3.42 1.70
N ILE A 91 -13.20 -2.78 1.79
CA ILE A 91 -12.83 -1.90 2.91
C ILE A 91 -13.74 -0.68 2.94
N PHE A 92 -13.98 -0.04 1.80
CA PHE A 92 -14.86 1.14 1.69
C PHE A 92 -16.28 0.83 2.13
N ASP A 93 -16.86 -0.26 1.62
CA ASP A 93 -18.24 -0.67 1.89
C ASP A 93 -18.42 -1.09 3.35
N MET A 94 -17.48 -1.85 3.90
CA MET A 94 -17.55 -2.30 5.30
C MET A 94 -17.36 -1.16 6.30
N GLY A 95 -16.54 -0.17 5.93
CA GLY A 95 -16.18 0.94 6.81
C GLY A 95 -16.99 2.22 6.61
N ASP A 96 -17.89 2.27 5.62
CA ASP A 96 -18.56 3.50 5.15
C ASP A 96 -17.57 4.68 5.03
N ILE A 97 -16.50 4.45 4.27
CA ILE A 97 -15.31 5.33 4.28
C ILE A 97 -15.46 6.50 3.29
N PRO A 98 -15.44 6.30 1.96
CA PRO A 98 -15.53 7.40 1.01
C PRO A 98 -16.95 7.95 0.89
N ASN A 99 -17.07 9.22 0.49
CA ASN A 99 -18.36 9.79 0.11
C ASN A 99 -18.88 9.17 -1.19
N GLN A 100 -17.97 8.83 -2.12
CA GLN A 100 -18.28 8.07 -3.33
C GLN A 100 -17.02 7.39 -3.87
N SER A 101 -17.19 6.29 -4.61
CA SER A 101 -16.10 5.60 -5.30
C SER A 101 -16.47 5.21 -6.73
N THR A 102 -15.63 5.57 -7.69
CA THR A 102 -15.69 5.12 -9.08
C THR A 102 -14.74 3.94 -9.28
N VAL A 103 -15.15 2.93 -10.05
CA VAL A 103 -14.35 1.73 -10.27
C VAL A 103 -14.11 1.51 -11.75
N LEU A 104 -12.84 1.44 -12.16
CA LEU A 104 -12.44 1.08 -13.52
C LEU A 104 -11.89 -0.33 -13.50
N LYS A 105 -12.61 -1.25 -14.16
CA LYS A 105 -12.29 -2.68 -14.12
C LYS A 105 -11.39 -3.06 -15.28
N ALA A 106 -10.48 -3.99 -15.04
CA ALA A 106 -9.86 -4.76 -16.09
C ALA A 106 -10.93 -5.49 -16.93
N ARG A 107 -10.62 -5.70 -18.22
CA ARG A 107 -11.52 -6.34 -19.18
C ARG A 107 -10.75 -7.24 -20.13
N GLN A 108 -11.45 -8.18 -20.76
CA GLN A 108 -10.87 -9.02 -21.80
C GLN A 108 -10.44 -8.16 -22.99
N ILE A 109 -9.32 -8.53 -23.61
CA ILE A 109 -8.78 -7.81 -24.78
C ILE A 109 -9.57 -8.08 -26.07
N ASP A 110 -10.31 -9.19 -26.12
CA ASP A 110 -11.17 -9.56 -27.24
C ASP A 110 -12.35 -10.44 -26.75
N SER A 111 -13.21 -10.87 -27.68
CA SER A 111 -14.42 -11.63 -27.37
C SER A 111 -14.24 -13.14 -27.23
N SER A 112 -13.01 -13.66 -27.31
CA SER A 112 -12.72 -15.08 -27.14
C SER A 112 -13.02 -15.51 -25.69
N PRO A 113 -13.65 -16.69 -25.48
CA PRO A 113 -13.94 -17.18 -24.13
C PRO A 113 -12.71 -17.31 -23.22
N THR A 114 -11.52 -17.47 -23.80
CA THR A 114 -10.24 -17.59 -23.08
C THR A 114 -9.31 -16.40 -23.32
N ALA A 115 -9.85 -15.25 -23.76
CA ALA A 115 -9.06 -14.04 -23.94
C ALA A 115 -8.44 -13.60 -22.60
N PRO A 116 -7.16 -13.18 -22.60
CA PRO A 116 -6.55 -12.63 -21.40
C PRO A 116 -7.19 -11.30 -21.03
N PHE A 117 -7.04 -10.91 -19.76
CA PHE A 117 -7.49 -9.62 -19.25
C PHE A 117 -6.35 -8.60 -19.34
N ALA A 118 -6.73 -7.35 -19.56
CA ALA A 118 -5.87 -6.18 -19.43
C ALA A 118 -6.50 -5.17 -18.46
N PRO A 119 -5.69 -4.33 -17.77
CA PRO A 119 -6.21 -3.21 -17.00
C PRO A 119 -7.05 -2.26 -17.88
N ALA A 120 -7.85 -1.41 -17.26
CA ALA A 120 -8.55 -0.35 -17.99
C ALA A 120 -7.52 0.47 -18.80
N PRO A 121 -7.78 0.79 -20.08
CA PRO A 121 -6.82 1.55 -20.89
C PRO A 121 -6.47 2.87 -20.21
N ILE A 122 -5.19 3.25 -20.29
CA ILE A 122 -4.69 4.42 -19.55
C ILE A 122 -5.42 5.71 -19.93
N ASP A 123 -5.75 5.89 -21.21
CA ASP A 123 -6.51 7.06 -21.68
C ASP A 123 -7.89 7.13 -21.03
N GLU A 124 -8.58 5.99 -20.88
CA GLU A 124 -9.88 5.93 -20.19
C GLU A 124 -9.74 6.23 -18.68
N VAL A 125 -8.63 5.83 -18.06
CA VAL A 125 -8.34 6.14 -16.65
C VAL A 125 -8.07 7.64 -16.47
N VAL A 126 -7.22 8.23 -17.32
CA VAL A 126 -6.91 9.66 -17.29
C VAL A 126 -8.17 10.49 -17.55
N ASP A 127 -8.99 10.12 -18.52
CA ASP A 127 -10.27 10.77 -18.81
C ASP A 127 -11.24 10.69 -17.62
N ALA A 128 -11.31 9.55 -16.95
CA ALA A 128 -12.11 9.40 -15.75
C ALA A 128 -11.57 10.26 -14.59
N ILE A 129 -10.26 10.32 -14.38
CA ILE A 129 -9.66 11.19 -13.35
C ILE A 129 -9.99 12.67 -13.63
N ASN A 130 -9.87 13.11 -14.89
CA ASN A 130 -10.17 14.49 -15.29
C ASN A 130 -11.66 14.84 -15.13
N ARG A 131 -12.55 13.88 -15.39
CA ARG A 131 -14.01 14.07 -15.29
C ARG A 131 -14.49 14.03 -13.84
N GLU A 132 -14.10 13.01 -13.09
CA GLU A 132 -14.60 12.73 -11.74
C GLU A 132 -13.83 13.51 -10.66
N LYS A 133 -12.59 13.95 -10.96
CA LYS A 133 -11.69 14.68 -10.05
C LYS A 133 -11.59 14.00 -8.67
N PRO A 134 -11.16 12.72 -8.62
CA PRO A 134 -11.03 12.01 -7.36
C PRO A 134 -9.99 12.69 -6.46
N ASP A 135 -10.28 12.80 -5.16
CA ASP A 135 -9.31 13.19 -4.14
C ASP A 135 -8.21 12.11 -4.00
N VAL A 136 -8.55 10.83 -4.23
CA VAL A 136 -7.61 9.71 -4.08
C VAL A 136 -7.83 8.65 -5.16
N VAL A 137 -6.74 8.22 -5.81
CA VAL A 137 -6.73 7.09 -6.75
C VAL A 137 -6.01 5.91 -6.13
N PHE A 138 -6.60 4.72 -6.22
CA PHE A 138 -6.05 3.46 -5.72
C PHE A 138 -5.79 2.50 -6.87
N ALA A 139 -4.60 1.90 -6.91
CA ALA A 139 -4.26 0.89 -7.91
C ALA A 139 -3.39 -0.24 -7.32
N PRO A 140 -3.51 -1.49 -7.83
CA PRO A 140 -2.54 -2.54 -7.55
C PRO A 140 -1.34 -2.41 -8.50
N HIS A 141 -0.12 -2.40 -7.99
CA HIS A 141 1.06 -2.54 -8.83
C HIS A 141 1.06 -3.91 -9.50
N VAL A 142 0.93 -4.97 -8.69
CA VAL A 142 0.70 -6.34 -9.14
C VAL A 142 -0.59 -6.86 -8.51
N GLU A 143 -1.55 -7.27 -9.33
CA GLU A 143 -2.74 -7.95 -8.87
C GLU A 143 -2.52 -9.46 -8.84
N THR A 144 -2.49 -10.03 -7.64
CA THR A 144 -2.17 -11.45 -7.44
C THR A 144 -3.18 -12.39 -8.09
N SER A 145 -4.47 -12.04 -8.06
CA SER A 145 -5.53 -12.95 -8.52
C SER A 145 -5.59 -13.10 -10.05
N SER A 146 -5.10 -12.12 -10.79
CA SER A 146 -5.08 -12.11 -12.25
C SER A 146 -3.68 -12.08 -12.85
N GLY A 147 -2.64 -11.94 -12.03
CA GLY A 147 -1.24 -11.87 -12.47
C GLY A 147 -0.90 -10.60 -13.27
N MET A 148 -1.73 -9.56 -13.19
CA MET A 148 -1.53 -8.33 -13.95
C MET A 148 -0.61 -7.36 -13.23
N LEU A 149 0.43 -6.91 -13.94
CA LEU A 149 1.34 -5.83 -13.55
C LEU A 149 0.92 -4.52 -14.24
N LEU A 150 0.85 -3.43 -13.50
CA LEU A 150 0.77 -2.07 -14.06
C LEU A 150 2.19 -1.54 -14.34
N PRO A 151 2.56 -1.24 -15.59
CA PRO A 151 3.90 -0.76 -15.93
C PRO A 151 4.11 0.70 -15.50
N ASP A 152 5.38 1.10 -15.32
CA ASP A 152 5.76 2.44 -14.83
C ASP A 152 5.11 3.59 -15.61
N ASP A 153 5.07 3.52 -16.94
CA ASP A 153 4.45 4.58 -17.77
C ASP A 153 2.95 4.73 -17.48
N TYR A 154 2.27 3.62 -17.17
CA TYR A 154 0.87 3.63 -16.75
C TYR A 154 0.72 4.32 -15.39
N LEU A 155 1.58 3.96 -14.44
CA LEU A 155 1.57 4.53 -13.09
C LEU A 155 1.88 6.04 -13.10
N LYS A 156 2.86 6.46 -13.90
CA LYS A 156 3.23 7.88 -14.09
C LYS A 156 2.06 8.68 -14.66
N ALA A 157 1.35 8.14 -15.64
CA ALA A 157 0.18 8.80 -16.22
C ALA A 157 -0.97 8.94 -15.21
N VAL A 158 -1.20 7.93 -14.37
CA VAL A 158 -2.19 8.01 -13.28
C VAL A 158 -1.79 9.08 -12.25
N ALA A 159 -0.54 9.06 -11.80
CA ALA A 159 0.00 10.04 -10.84
C ALA A 159 -0.14 11.47 -11.38
N ALA A 160 0.34 11.72 -12.60
CA ALA A 160 0.25 13.04 -13.23
C ALA A 160 -1.20 13.53 -13.35
N ALA A 161 -2.13 12.65 -13.74
CA ALA A 161 -3.54 13.02 -13.87
C ALA A 161 -4.18 13.38 -12.53
N VAL A 162 -3.95 12.60 -11.46
CA VAL A 162 -4.55 12.88 -10.15
C VAL A 162 -3.91 14.10 -9.48
N HIS A 163 -2.59 14.29 -9.63
CA HIS A 163 -1.89 15.47 -9.12
C HIS A 163 -2.34 16.76 -9.81
N ALA A 164 -2.66 16.71 -11.10
CA ALA A 164 -3.22 17.86 -11.82
C ALA A 164 -4.58 18.32 -11.25
N GLN A 165 -5.31 17.44 -10.54
CA GLN A 165 -6.54 17.75 -9.82
C GLN A 165 -6.33 17.99 -8.31
N GLY A 166 -5.08 17.90 -7.83
CA GLY A 166 -4.72 18.06 -6.42
C GLY A 166 -5.04 16.85 -5.53
N GLY A 167 -5.29 15.68 -6.12
CA GLY A 167 -5.52 14.43 -5.37
C GLY A 167 -4.23 13.65 -5.10
N LEU A 168 -4.37 12.48 -4.46
CA LEU A 168 -3.29 11.58 -4.08
C LEU A 168 -3.32 10.27 -4.87
N PHE A 169 -2.15 9.70 -5.13
CA PHE A 169 -1.99 8.37 -5.71
C PHE A 169 -1.52 7.34 -4.68
N VAL A 170 -2.35 6.31 -4.47
CA VAL A 170 -2.08 5.17 -3.59
C VAL A 170 -1.80 3.92 -4.43
N LEU A 171 -0.64 3.31 -4.22
CA LEU A 171 -0.21 2.10 -4.91
C LEU A 171 -0.06 0.93 -3.93
N ASP A 172 -0.80 -0.15 -4.18
CA ASP A 172 -0.64 -1.42 -3.47
C ASP A 172 0.50 -2.23 -4.12
N CYS A 173 1.60 -2.36 -3.41
CA CYS A 173 2.80 -3.08 -3.81
C CYS A 173 3.01 -4.40 -3.04
N ILE A 174 2.01 -4.91 -2.31
CA ILE A 174 2.12 -6.13 -1.49
C ILE A 174 2.60 -7.34 -2.32
N ALA A 175 2.14 -7.45 -3.58
CA ALA A 175 2.47 -8.57 -4.46
C ALA A 175 3.62 -8.29 -5.44
N SER A 176 4.34 -7.17 -5.30
CA SER A 176 5.37 -6.76 -6.27
C SER A 176 6.62 -7.63 -6.26
N GLY A 177 6.88 -8.34 -5.15
CA GLY A 177 8.13 -9.06 -4.96
C GLY A 177 9.33 -8.10 -5.03
N THR A 178 10.30 -8.41 -5.87
CA THR A 178 11.52 -7.60 -6.08
C THR A 178 11.40 -6.62 -7.25
N ILE A 179 10.18 -6.33 -7.71
CA ILE A 179 9.92 -5.29 -8.72
C ILE A 179 9.76 -3.97 -7.95
N TRP A 180 10.87 -3.30 -7.70
CA TRP A 180 10.91 -2.08 -6.89
C TRP A 180 10.30 -0.89 -7.64
N VAL A 181 9.59 -0.05 -6.90
CA VAL A 181 8.96 1.18 -7.40
C VAL A 181 9.63 2.38 -6.74
N ASP A 182 10.20 3.28 -7.54
CA ASP A 182 10.69 4.58 -7.04
C ASP A 182 9.49 5.53 -6.91
N MET A 183 9.10 5.85 -5.67
CA MET A 183 7.91 6.68 -5.41
C MET A 183 8.04 8.09 -5.99
N GLN A 184 9.24 8.68 -6.02
CA GLN A 184 9.43 10.03 -6.55
C GLN A 184 9.41 10.06 -8.08
N ASP A 185 10.04 9.08 -8.73
CA ASP A 185 10.05 9.00 -10.20
C ASP A 185 8.66 8.66 -10.76
N ILE A 186 7.92 7.76 -10.09
CA ILE A 186 6.56 7.41 -10.52
C ILE A 186 5.52 8.49 -10.10
N GLY A 187 5.73 9.17 -8.98
CA GLY A 187 4.75 10.09 -8.39
C GLY A 187 3.73 9.39 -7.47
N VAL A 188 4.14 8.32 -6.78
CA VAL A 188 3.30 7.64 -5.79
C VAL A 188 3.37 8.38 -4.46
N ASP A 189 2.21 8.75 -3.91
CA ASP A 189 2.13 9.43 -2.61
C ASP A 189 2.12 8.46 -1.43
N VAL A 190 1.47 7.31 -1.60
CA VAL A 190 1.40 6.25 -0.59
C VAL A 190 1.62 4.89 -1.23
N LEU A 191 2.63 4.17 -0.77
CA LEU A 191 2.93 2.80 -1.20
C LEU A 191 2.67 1.83 -0.03
N VAL A 192 1.92 0.76 -0.28
CA VAL A 192 1.63 -0.31 0.70
C VAL A 192 2.45 -1.55 0.37
N SER A 193 3.11 -2.15 1.36
CA SER A 193 3.88 -3.41 1.24
C SER A 193 3.62 -4.31 2.45
N ALA A 194 4.12 -5.56 2.43
CA ALA A 194 3.94 -6.55 3.51
C ALA A 194 5.11 -7.52 3.63
#